data_AF-A0A752KGK6-F1
#
_entry.id   AF-A0A752KGK6-F1
#
_cell.length_a   1.000
_cell.length_b   1.000
_cell.length_c   1.000
_cell.angle_alpha   90.00
_cell.angle_beta   90.00
_cell.angle_gamma   90.00
#
_symmetry.space_group_name_H-M   'P 1'
#
loop_
_entity.id
_entity.type
_entity.pdbx_description
1 polymer ?
#
loop_
_entity_poly.entity_id
_entity_poly.type
_entity_poly.pdbx_seq_one_letter_code
_entity_poly.pdbx_strand_id
1 'polypeptide(L)'
;MPEKITEQLVFRPASEKLTKELDGEWVILLNPCDGWHIAHVLALEEDGEVYHVGAYQFAGGEFEPHEFYVAWALLPDSIKLSDHFEDQKMSQEIRDARWREWTASISK
;
A
#
# COMPACT_ATOMS: atom_id res chain seq x y z
N MET A 1 -22.47 -18.83 -0.22
CA MET A 1 -21.40 -18.30 -1.09
C MET A 1 -20.64 -17.29 -0.27
N PRO A 2 -19.30 -17.23 -0.33
CA PRO A 2 -18.56 -16.21 0.40
C PRO A 2 -19.07 -14.83 -0.04
N GLU A 3 -19.22 -13.93 0.93
CA GLU A 3 -19.60 -12.55 0.68
C GLU A 3 -18.57 -11.91 -0.25
N LYS A 4 -19.05 -11.18 -1.25
CA LYS A 4 -18.20 -10.48 -2.21
C LYS A 4 -18.22 -9.01 -1.85
N ILE A 5 -17.07 -8.47 -1.44
CA ILE A 5 -16.87 -7.04 -1.27
C ILE A 5 -16.34 -6.47 -2.59
N THR A 6 -16.93 -5.37 -3.05
CA THR A 6 -16.50 -4.67 -4.26
C THR A 6 -16.11 -3.25 -3.90
N GLU A 7 -14.88 -2.87 -4.22
CA GLU A 7 -14.37 -1.51 -4.09
C GLU A 7 -14.13 -0.91 -5.48
N GLN A 8 -14.23 0.42 -5.58
CA GLN A 8 -13.97 1.15 -6.82
C GLN A 8 -12.72 2.00 -6.67
N LEU A 9 -11.88 1.99 -7.70
CA LEU A 9 -10.70 2.84 -7.79
C LEU A 9 -10.95 3.95 -8.81
N VAL A 10 -10.57 5.18 -8.45
CA VAL A 10 -10.61 6.33 -9.35
C VAL A 10 -9.18 6.67 -9.74
N PHE A 11 -8.84 6.38 -11.00
CA PHE A 11 -7.51 6.67 -11.52
C PHE A 11 -7.37 8.13 -11.96
N ARG A 12 -6.29 8.73 -11.49
CA ARG A 12 -5.82 10.07 -11.80
C ARG A 12 -4.54 9.98 -12.63
N PRO A 13 -4.31 10.88 -13.59
CA PRO A 13 -3.07 10.88 -14.37
C PRO A 13 -1.89 11.29 -13.47
N ALA A 14 -0.67 10.86 -13.81
CA ALA A 14 0.54 11.27 -13.07
C ALA A 14 0.78 12.78 -13.05
N SER A 15 0.17 13.54 -13.97
CA SER A 15 0.19 15.01 -13.97
C SER A 15 -0.60 15.63 -12.83
N GLU A 16 -1.57 14.88 -12.29
CA GLU A 16 -2.26 15.25 -11.07
C GLU A 16 -1.42 14.78 -9.87
N LYS A 17 -0.77 15.74 -9.21
CA LYS A 17 0.19 15.44 -8.15
C LYS A 17 -0.49 14.89 -6.90
N LEU A 18 0.24 14.04 -6.19
CA LEU A 18 -0.08 13.70 -4.81
C LEU A 18 0.04 14.94 -3.93
N THR A 19 -0.78 14.99 -2.88
CA THR A 19 -0.86 16.12 -1.97
C THR A 19 -0.65 15.66 -0.53
N LYS A 20 -0.29 16.60 0.35
CA LYS A 20 0.02 16.29 1.76
C LYS A 20 -1.16 15.70 2.53
N GLU A 21 -2.39 15.93 2.07
CA GLU A 21 -3.60 15.38 2.69
C GLU A 21 -3.68 13.85 2.53
N LEU A 22 -2.85 13.27 1.66
CA LEU A 22 -2.71 11.83 1.46
C LEU A 22 -1.52 11.26 2.23
N ASP A 23 -0.83 12.04 3.07
CA ASP A 23 0.29 11.52 3.86
C ASP A 23 -0.14 10.31 4.71
N GLY A 24 0.65 9.24 4.64
CA GLY A 24 0.33 8.00 5.33
C GLY A 24 -0.58 7.04 4.56
N GLU A 25 -1.20 7.49 3.46
CA GLU A 25 -2.10 6.66 2.66
C GLU A 25 -1.37 5.76 1.66
N TRP A 26 -2.09 4.76 1.15
CA TRP A 26 -1.60 3.83 0.14
C TRP A 26 -2.24 4.09 -1.22
N VAL A 27 -1.43 4.08 -2.27
CA VAL A 27 -1.87 4.23 -3.65
C VAL A 27 -1.45 3.03 -4.48
N ILE A 28 -2.20 2.77 -5.55
CA ILE A 28 -1.79 1.88 -6.64
C ILE A 28 -1.38 2.73 -7.84
N LEU A 29 -0.23 2.41 -8.41
CA LEU A 29 0.40 3.08 -9.54
C LEU A 29 0.36 2.16 -10.76
N LEU A 30 0.15 2.74 -11.94
CA LEU A 30 0.28 2.06 -13.22
C LEU A 30 1.59 2.45 -13.90
N ASN A 31 2.53 1.50 -13.95
CA ASN A 31 3.70 1.55 -14.80
C ASN A 31 3.40 0.77 -16.10
N PRO A 32 3.45 1.39 -17.29
CA PRO A 32 3.20 0.69 -18.55
C PRO A 32 4.17 -0.44 -18.88
N CYS A 33 5.36 -0.46 -18.28
CA CYS A 33 6.41 -1.45 -18.57
C CYS A 33 6.17 -2.79 -17.90
N ASP A 34 5.74 -2.80 -16.64
CA ASP A 34 5.62 -4.02 -15.82
C ASP A 34 4.33 -4.10 -14.98
N GLY A 35 3.44 -3.10 -15.07
CA GLY A 35 2.08 -3.16 -14.56
C GLY A 35 1.86 -2.37 -13.27
N TRP A 36 1.26 -3.02 -12.27
CA TRP A 36 0.74 -2.36 -11.07
C TRP A 36 1.73 -2.40 -9.91
N HIS A 37 1.89 -1.26 -9.24
CA HIS A 37 2.75 -1.12 -8.06
C HIS A 37 1.97 -0.50 -6.92
N ILE A 38 2.21 -0.96 -5.70
CA ILE A 38 1.63 -0.35 -4.49
C ILE A 38 2.70 0.55 -3.87
N ALA A 39 2.31 1.77 -3.52
CA ALA A 39 3.21 2.76 -2.94
C ALA A 39 2.55 3.46 -1.75
N HIS A 40 3.39 3.88 -0.82
CA HIS A 40 3.02 4.66 0.36
C HIS A 40 3.26 6.14 0.07
N VAL A 41 2.30 7.00 0.37
CA VAL A 41 2.43 8.44 0.16
C VAL A 41 3.12 9.05 1.37
N LEU A 42 4.18 9.81 1.12
CA LEU A 42 4.90 10.55 2.16
C LEU A 42 4.93 12.04 1.81
N ALA A 43 4.51 12.87 2.76
CA ALA A 43 4.78 14.30 2.76
C ALA A 43 6.02 14.58 3.60
N LEU A 44 7.09 15.02 2.95
CA LEU A 44 8.35 15.33 3.60
C LEU A 44 8.35 16.78 4.07
N GLU A 45 8.61 16.97 5.36
CA GLU A 45 8.58 18.26 6.04
C GLU A 45 9.97 18.64 6.56
N GLU A 46 10.33 19.92 6.40
CA GLU A 46 11.51 20.53 7.01
C GLU A 46 11.08 21.88 7.59
N ASP A 47 11.45 22.17 8.84
CA ASP A 47 11.07 23.38 9.57
C ASP A 47 9.55 23.69 9.60
N GLY A 48 8.71 22.65 9.53
CA GLY A 48 7.25 22.76 9.53
C GLY A 48 6.64 23.10 8.16
N GLU A 49 7.43 23.12 7.10
CA GLU A 49 6.98 23.31 5.72
C GLU A 49 7.16 22.03 4.90
N VAL A 50 6.12 21.65 4.16
CA VAL A 50 6.17 20.49 3.25
C VAL A 50 6.96 20.89 2.01
N TYR A 51 8.13 20.29 1.81
CA TYR A 51 8.97 20.56 0.64
C TYR A 51 8.76 19.56 -0.50
N HIS A 52 8.26 18.36 -0.19
CA HIS A 52 8.01 17.32 -1.18
C HIS A 52 6.88 16.37 -0.79
N VAL A 53 6.15 15.87 -1.77
CA VAL A 53 5.15 14.80 -1.60
C VAL A 53 5.35 13.78 -2.71
N GLY A 54 5.58 12.52 -2.33
CA GLY A 54 5.93 11.46 -3.28
C GLY A 54 5.31 10.11 -2.95
N ALA A 55 5.42 9.17 -3.89
CA ALA A 55 4.97 7.79 -3.74
C ALA A 55 6.19 6.88 -3.54
N TYR A 56 6.30 6.23 -2.39
CA TYR A 56 7.47 5.45 -2.00
C TYR A 56 7.18 3.96 -1.91
N GLN A 57 8.18 3.15 -2.24
CA GLN A 57 8.16 1.74 -1.88
C GLN A 57 8.16 1.59 -0.35
N PHE A 58 7.53 0.53 0.15
CA PHE A 58 7.52 0.24 1.60
C PHE A 58 8.93 0.18 2.21
N ALA A 59 9.91 -0.31 1.44
CA ALA A 59 11.32 -0.28 1.79
C ALA A 59 12.14 0.00 0.52
N GLY A 60 12.18 1.26 0.08
CA GLY A 60 12.91 1.64 -1.13
C GLY A 60 12.79 3.12 -1.48
N GLY A 61 13.06 3.41 -2.75
CA GLY A 61 13.02 4.78 -3.27
C GLY A 61 11.62 5.24 -3.67
N GLU A 62 11.58 6.49 -4.15
CA GLU A 62 10.42 7.09 -4.76
C GLU A 62 10.14 6.49 -6.14
N PHE A 63 8.87 6.34 -6.47
CA PHE A 63 8.41 6.16 -7.83
C PHE A 63 8.14 7.54 -8.45
N GLU A 64 8.98 7.95 -9.39
CA GLU A 64 8.84 9.27 -10.00
C GLU A 64 7.65 9.33 -10.98
N PRO A 65 6.79 10.37 -10.90
CA PRO A 65 5.70 10.54 -11.85
C PRO A 65 6.23 10.78 -13.26
N HIS A 66 5.53 10.26 -14.26
CA HIS A 66 5.88 10.33 -15.70
C HIS A 66 7.12 9.54 -16.13
N GLU A 67 8.09 9.32 -15.25
CA GLU A 67 9.22 8.44 -15.53
C GLU A 67 8.88 6.99 -15.20
N PHE A 68 8.34 6.74 -14.00
CA PHE A 68 7.99 5.40 -13.56
C PHE A 68 6.52 5.06 -13.82
N TYR A 69 5.58 5.94 -13.45
CA TYR A 69 4.14 5.66 -13.58
C TYR A 69 3.39 6.75 -14.33
N VAL A 70 2.28 6.37 -14.98
CA VAL A 70 1.45 7.27 -15.80
C VAL A 70 0.09 7.58 -15.17
N ALA A 71 -0.36 6.76 -14.23
CA ALA A 71 -1.61 6.95 -13.51
C ALA A 71 -1.52 6.37 -12.10
N TRP A 72 -2.34 6.88 -11.19
CA TRP A 72 -2.42 6.42 -9.80
C TRP A 72 -3.86 6.45 -9.29
N ALA A 73 -4.17 5.65 -8.29
CA ALA A 73 -5.44 5.70 -7.57
C ALA A 73 -5.20 5.46 -6.07
N LEU A 74 -5.98 6.13 -5.22
CA LEU A 74 -6.00 5.87 -3.79
C LEU A 74 -6.59 4.48 -3.52
N LEU A 75 -5.91 3.67 -2.71
CA LEU A 75 -6.43 2.38 -2.28
C LEU A 75 -7.47 2.57 -1.17
N PRO A 76 -8.47 1.66 -1.07
CA PRO A 76 -9.36 1.61 0.08
C PRO A 76 -8.56 1.43 1.37
N ASP A 77 -9.15 1.87 2.49
CA ASP A 77 -8.62 1.62 3.83
C ASP A 77 -8.41 0.11 4.03
N SER A 78 -7.14 -0.30 4.04
CA SER A 78 -6.77 -1.71 4.05
C SER A 78 -7.22 -2.43 5.32
N ILE A 79 -7.27 -1.72 6.45
CA ILE A 79 -7.72 -2.29 7.73
C ILE A 79 -9.21 -2.57 7.64
N LYS A 80 -10.01 -1.56 7.28
CA LYS A 80 -11.46 -1.70 7.14
C LYS A 80 -11.82 -2.77 6.12
N LEU A 81 -11.14 -2.80 4.97
CA LEU A 81 -11.36 -3.83 3.95
C LEU A 81 -11.01 -5.23 4.50
N SER A 82 -9.93 -5.35 5.28
CA SER A 82 -9.53 -6.63 5.87
C SER A 82 -10.51 -7.15 6.94
N ASP A 83 -11.19 -6.26 7.65
CA ASP A 83 -12.14 -6.61 8.71
C ASP A 83 -13.36 -7.35 8.15
N HIS A 84 -13.74 -7.10 6.89
CA HIS A 84 -14.78 -7.86 6.19
C HIS A 84 -14.43 -9.33 5.98
N PHE A 85 -13.16 -9.72 6.12
CA PHE A 85 -12.67 -11.09 5.93
C PHE A 85 -12.05 -11.66 7.21
N GLU A 86 -12.40 -11.11 8.39
CA GLU A 86 -11.86 -11.55 9.68
C GLU A 86 -12.13 -13.04 9.94
N ASP A 87 -13.29 -13.54 9.53
CA ASP A 87 -13.67 -14.95 9.67
C ASP A 87 -12.84 -15.90 8.78
N GLN A 88 -12.14 -15.36 7.78
CA GLN A 88 -11.20 -16.10 6.92
C GLN A 88 -9.76 -16.01 7.42
N LYS A 89 -9.47 -15.19 8.45
CA LYS A 89 -8.14 -15.15 9.05
C LYS A 89 -7.86 -16.46 9.78
N MET A 90 -6.60 -16.88 9.72
CA MET A 90 -6.13 -18.05 10.46
C MET A 90 -6.29 -17.82 11.96
N SER A 91 -6.79 -18.82 12.70
CA SER A 91 -6.95 -18.68 14.15
C SER A 91 -5.60 -18.37 14.81
N GLN A 92 -5.64 -17.62 15.92
CA GLN A 92 -4.44 -17.23 16.65
C GLN A 92 -3.60 -18.45 17.07
N GLU A 93 -4.25 -19.54 17.49
CA GLU A 93 -3.60 -20.79 17.86
C GLU A 93 -2.76 -21.38 16.71
N ILE A 94 -3.33 -21.44 15.50
CA ILE A 94 -2.63 -21.97 14.32
C ILE A 94 -1.49 -21.04 13.92
N ARG A 95 -1.71 -19.72 13.98
CA ARG A 95 -0.68 -18.71 13.71
C ARG A 95 0.52 -18.87 14.64
N ASP A 96 0.28 -19.02 15.94
CA ASP A 96 1.33 -19.16 16.95
C ASP A 96 2.06 -20.50 16.84
N ALA A 97 1.35 -21.57 16.46
CA ALA A 97 1.97 -22.86 16.18
C ALA A 97 2.95 -22.78 14.99
N ARG A 98 2.52 -22.17 13.87
CA ARG A 98 3.38 -21.97 12.68
C ARG A 98 4.58 -21.07 12.97
N TRP A 99 4.38 -20.00 13.73
CA TRP A 99 5.48 -19.11 14.11
C TRP A 99 6.56 -19.83 14.94
N ARG A 100 6.15 -20.66 15.91
CA ARG A 100 7.08 -21.48 16.71
C ARG A 100 7.85 -22.48 15.85
N GLU A 101 7.16 -23.15 14.92
CA GLU A 101 7.79 -24.10 13.99
C GLU A 101 8.83 -23.41 13.11
N TRP A 102 8.49 -22.27 12.51
CA TRP A 102 9.41 -21.49 11.68
C TRP A 102 10.61 -20.97 12.49
N THR A 103 10.39 -20.44 13.69
CA THR A 103 11.48 -19.97 14.56
C THR A 103 12.45 -21.10 14.91
N ALA A 104 11.92 -22.30 15.17
CA ALA A 104 12.74 -23.48 15.44
C ALA A 104 13.53 -23.99 14.21
N SER A 105 13.07 -23.69 12.99
CA SER A 105 13.75 -24.11 11.75
C SER A 105 14.92 -23.21 11.36
N ILE A 106 14.85 -21.92 11.70
CA ILE A 106 15.91 -20.93 11.44
C ILE A 106 16.96 -20.83 12.57
N SER A 107 16.68 -21.44 13.73
CA SER A 107 17.58 -21.45 14.90
C SER A 107 18.55 -22.64 14.93
N LYS A 108 18.71 -23.35 13.81
CA LYS A 108 19.65 -24.47 13.62
C LYS A 108 20.77 -24.06 12.68
#